data_AF-M7PDB4-F1
#
_entry.id   AF-M7PDB4-F1
#
_cell.length_a   1.000
_cell.length_b   1.000
_cell.length_c   1.000
_cell.angle_alpha   90.00
_cell.angle_beta   90.00
_cell.angle_gamma   90.00
#
_symmetry.space_group_name_H-M   'P 1'
#
loop_
_entity.id
_entity.type
_entity.pdbx_description
1 polymer ?
#
loop_
_entity_poly.entity_id
_entity_poly.type
_entity_poly.pdbx_seq_one_letter_code
_entity_poly.pdbx_strand_id
1 'polypeptide(L)'
;MRERNIGKLSKKGTAVLLGSVLGLVSSGAVLANNTLVELSKSESNWVMQGKNYSADHFSTQTQINKDNVKDLRAAWSFSTGVLSGHEGAPLVIGDMMYIHSPFPNITFAINLNDPGRIVWEHKPQQDPAARAVACCDVVNRGLAYWPGDDKLPAMIVKSQLDGHVVALNAETGAVHWKVETADISVGQTQTQAPFVIKDLVIQGSSGAELGVRGYLSAFDIHTGEMVWRWYATGPDDEIGLANDFNKHNPHYGQKGLGLSTWEGDAWKIGGGTNWGWYAYDPDLEMFYYGSGNPAPWNETMRPGDNKWTMTIWGRDADTGLAKFGYQKTPHDEWDYAGVNVMMLSEQKDKDGKMRRLLTHPDRNGIIYTLDRETGDLVSADKMDDTANWVKHVDMQTGLPVRDPEYSTRMGHRSRDICPSAMGFHNQGMDSYDPDRQLFFLGLNHLCMDWEPFMLPYRAGQFFVGANVWSYPGPKGDRQQGIGSGQIKAYNAITGEFAWEKMEKFSIWGGTMATAGGLVFYGTLDGFIKARDSDNGDLLWKFKLPSGAIGHPMTYTHKGTQYVAINYGVGGWPAVGLVFDLNDPSAGLGAVGAFSELARYTQMGGGLMVFSLDGRSPYNDLSLGEYEM
;
A
#
# COMPACT_ATOMS: atom_id res chain seq x y z
N MET A 1 -42.91 68.88 -19.60
CA MET A 1 -43.33 67.76 -20.46
C MET A 1 -42.10 67.30 -21.21
N ARG A 2 -41.77 66.01 -21.11
CA ARG A 2 -40.78 65.27 -21.91
C ARG A 2 -39.31 65.74 -21.96
N GLU A 3 -38.47 64.75 -21.64
CA GLU A 3 -37.32 64.31 -22.43
C GLU A 3 -36.10 65.24 -22.57
N ARG A 4 -35.00 64.74 -21.99
CA ARG A 4 -33.61 64.73 -22.47
C ARG A 4 -33.13 65.93 -23.28
N ASN A 5 -32.13 66.61 -22.73
CA ASN A 5 -30.81 66.89 -23.35
C ASN A 5 -29.95 67.59 -22.28
N ILE A 6 -28.90 66.97 -21.73
CA ILE A 6 -27.52 66.76 -22.25
C ILE A 6 -26.83 68.04 -22.73
N GLY A 7 -25.70 68.36 -22.07
CA GLY A 7 -24.64 69.24 -22.56
C GLY A 7 -24.06 70.14 -21.46
N LYS A 8 -23.27 69.63 -20.50
CA LYS A 8 -21.79 69.48 -20.46
C LYS A 8 -20.96 70.75 -20.68
N LEU A 9 -20.22 71.15 -19.63
CA LEU A 9 -18.81 71.64 -19.60
C LEU A 9 -18.44 71.84 -18.10
N SER A 10 -17.68 70.95 -17.44
CA SER A 10 -16.20 70.95 -17.26
C SER A 10 -15.66 72.29 -16.70
N LYS A 11 -14.94 72.39 -15.56
CA LYS A 11 -13.87 71.55 -14.99
C LYS A 11 -13.50 72.03 -13.56
N LYS A 12 -12.82 71.15 -12.80
CA LYS A 12 -12.08 71.34 -11.51
C LYS A 12 -12.97 71.51 -10.26
N GLY A 13 -12.88 70.76 -9.16
CA GLY A 13 -11.90 69.77 -8.68
C GLY A 13 -11.54 70.11 -7.22
N THR A 14 -11.83 69.19 -6.28
CA THR A 14 -10.97 68.69 -5.16
C THR A 14 -11.77 68.38 -3.87
N ALA A 15 -11.68 67.10 -3.45
CA ALA A 15 -11.82 66.46 -2.12
C ALA A 15 -13.11 66.72 -1.30
N VAL A 16 -13.80 65.74 -0.69
CA VAL A 16 -13.34 64.81 0.37
C VAL A 16 -14.30 63.59 0.46
N LEU A 17 -13.75 62.47 0.97
CA LEU A 17 -14.31 61.12 1.13
C LEU A 17 -15.66 61.02 1.86
N LEU A 18 -16.48 60.05 1.42
CA LEU A 18 -17.30 59.21 2.30
C LEU A 18 -17.27 57.77 1.79
N GLY A 19 -16.90 56.85 2.70
CA GLY A 19 -16.60 55.46 2.42
C GLY A 19 -17.81 54.61 2.06
N SER A 20 -17.54 53.59 1.26
CA SER A 20 -18.45 52.48 0.97
C SER A 20 -17.80 51.21 1.50
N VAL A 21 -18.44 50.57 2.47
CA VAL A 21 -18.10 49.23 2.92
C VAL A 21 -18.51 48.26 1.80
N LEU A 22 -17.52 47.67 1.13
CA LEU A 22 -17.72 46.45 0.34
C LEU A 22 -17.13 45.29 1.13
N GLY A 23 -17.99 44.40 1.59
CA GLY A 23 -17.59 43.10 2.09
C GLY A 23 -16.98 42.28 0.95
N LEU A 24 -15.68 41.99 1.05
CA LEU A 24 -15.05 40.96 0.26
C LEU A 24 -15.46 39.60 0.84
N VAL A 25 -16.26 38.85 0.09
CA VAL A 25 -16.29 37.40 0.23
C VAL A 25 -15.08 36.87 -0.53
N SER A 26 -14.07 36.42 0.19
CA SER A 26 -12.94 35.69 -0.40
C SER A 26 -13.39 34.28 -0.72
N SER A 27 -13.60 33.98 -2.00
CA SER A 27 -13.67 32.61 -2.51
C SER A 27 -12.26 32.01 -2.40
N GLY A 28 -11.97 31.30 -1.31
CA GLY A 28 -10.76 30.49 -1.21
C GLY A 28 -10.89 29.30 -2.15
N ALA A 29 -9.91 29.11 -3.04
CA ALA A 29 -9.80 27.87 -3.80
C ALA A 29 -9.69 26.70 -2.81
N VAL A 30 -10.69 25.82 -2.79
CA VAL A 30 -10.67 24.63 -1.94
C VAL A 30 -9.74 23.62 -2.63
N LEU A 31 -8.53 23.46 -2.11
CA LEU A 31 -7.60 22.43 -2.58
C LEU A 31 -8.21 21.04 -2.35
N ALA A 32 -8.08 20.13 -3.32
CA ALA A 32 -8.66 18.77 -3.26
C ALA A 32 -8.27 17.97 -2.01
N ASN A 33 -7.09 18.23 -1.42
CA ASN A 33 -6.69 17.67 -0.12
C ASN A 33 -7.69 17.97 0.99
N ASN A 34 -8.17 19.21 1.10
CA ASN A 34 -9.10 19.59 2.17
C ASN A 34 -10.42 18.82 2.03
N THR A 35 -10.87 18.62 0.79
CA THR A 35 -12.08 17.85 0.51
C THR A 35 -11.88 16.36 0.79
N LEU A 36 -10.76 15.75 0.40
CA LEU A 36 -10.46 14.35 0.74
C LEU A 36 -10.31 14.13 2.25
N VAL A 37 -9.61 15.04 2.94
CA VAL A 37 -9.50 15.03 4.41
C VAL A 37 -10.89 15.09 5.04
N GLU A 38 -11.76 16.00 4.58
CA GLU A 38 -13.11 16.13 5.11
C GLU A 38 -13.97 14.90 4.81
N LEU A 39 -13.94 14.38 3.58
CA LEU A 39 -14.68 13.17 3.22
C LEU A 39 -14.22 11.96 4.03
N SER A 40 -12.92 11.86 4.37
CA SER A 40 -12.36 10.76 5.16
C SER A 40 -12.80 10.75 6.64
N LYS A 41 -13.30 11.88 7.16
CA LYS A 41 -13.88 11.96 8.51
C LYS A 41 -15.28 11.33 8.61
N SER A 42 -15.97 11.18 7.49
CA SER A 42 -17.29 10.54 7.46
C SER A 42 -17.14 9.03 7.52
N GLU A 43 -17.75 8.40 8.51
CA GLU A 43 -17.82 6.95 8.64
C GLU A 43 -18.68 6.27 7.55
N SER A 44 -19.38 7.04 6.72
CA SER A 44 -20.05 6.52 5.52
C SER A 44 -19.10 6.35 4.34
N ASN A 45 -17.90 6.93 4.40
CA ASN A 45 -16.95 6.96 3.30
C ASN A 45 -15.68 6.17 3.62
N TRP A 46 -15.08 5.66 2.55
CA TRP A 46 -13.75 5.09 2.49
C TRP A 46 -13.11 5.55 1.18
N VAL A 47 -12.43 6.69 1.23
CA VAL A 47 -12.03 7.46 0.02
C VAL A 47 -10.67 7.08 -0.55
N MET A 48 -9.86 6.34 0.19
CA MET A 48 -8.52 5.90 -0.20
C MET A 48 -8.18 4.59 0.49
N GLN A 49 -7.24 3.81 -0.06
CA GLN A 49 -6.92 2.45 0.43
C GLN A 49 -6.60 2.44 1.94
N GLY A 50 -5.74 3.35 2.41
CA GLY A 50 -5.39 3.52 3.83
C GLY A 50 -6.46 4.16 4.71
N LYS A 51 -7.71 4.29 4.24
CA LYS A 51 -8.84 5.06 4.82
C LYS A 51 -8.62 6.57 4.85
N ASN A 52 -7.48 7.03 5.35
CA ASN A 52 -7.08 8.42 5.50
C ASN A 52 -5.58 8.59 5.16
N TYR A 53 -5.10 9.84 5.15
CA TYR A 53 -3.73 10.14 4.74
C TYR A 53 -2.66 9.62 5.71
N SER A 54 -2.99 9.38 6.97
CA SER A 54 -2.09 8.75 7.94
C SER A 54 -1.92 7.25 7.69
N ALA A 55 -2.78 6.65 6.84
CA ALA A 55 -2.85 5.20 6.61
C ALA A 55 -2.97 4.39 7.90
N ASP A 56 -3.69 4.91 8.91
CA ASP A 56 -3.91 4.23 10.19
C ASP A 56 -4.88 3.05 10.09
N HIS A 57 -5.66 3.00 9.02
CA HIS A 57 -6.62 1.95 8.73
C HIS A 57 -7.59 1.65 9.91
N PHE A 58 -7.98 2.71 10.63
CA PHE A 58 -8.81 2.67 11.84
C PHE A 58 -10.15 3.40 11.66
N SER A 59 -11.26 2.73 11.97
CA SER A 59 -12.61 3.34 11.95
C SER A 59 -13.11 3.69 13.35
N THR A 60 -13.76 4.86 13.48
CA THR A 60 -14.37 5.28 14.75
C THR A 60 -15.74 4.63 15.01
N GLN A 61 -16.22 3.77 14.10
CA GLN A 61 -17.50 3.09 14.23
C GLN A 61 -17.50 2.05 15.36
N THR A 62 -18.60 2.01 16.10
CA THR A 62 -18.81 1.14 17.27
C THR A 62 -20.08 0.29 17.19
N GLN A 63 -20.84 0.38 16.08
CA GLN A 63 -22.09 -0.39 15.93
C GLN A 63 -21.80 -1.89 15.99
N ILE A 64 -20.76 -2.34 15.30
CA ILE A 64 -20.17 -3.68 15.48
C ILE A 64 -19.07 -3.57 16.54
N ASN A 65 -19.18 -4.33 17.61
CA ASN A 65 -18.27 -4.32 18.75
C ASN A 65 -18.12 -5.73 19.36
N LYS A 66 -17.28 -5.85 20.39
CA LYS A 66 -16.95 -7.13 21.05
C LYS A 66 -18.17 -7.95 21.49
N ASP A 67 -19.27 -7.30 21.88
CA ASP A 67 -20.43 -7.98 22.45
C ASP A 67 -21.35 -8.60 21.38
N ASN A 68 -21.38 -8.00 20.19
CA ASN A 68 -22.30 -8.36 19.11
C ASN A 68 -21.63 -8.86 17.83
N VAL A 69 -20.31 -8.85 17.71
CA VAL A 69 -19.59 -9.35 16.52
C VAL A 69 -19.91 -10.82 16.20
N LYS A 70 -20.29 -11.61 17.21
CA LYS A 70 -20.77 -12.99 17.04
C LYS A 70 -22.02 -13.11 16.15
N ASP A 71 -22.80 -12.04 16.03
CA ASP A 71 -24.03 -11.95 15.26
C ASP A 71 -23.81 -11.43 13.82
N LEU A 72 -22.55 -11.15 13.46
CA LEU A 72 -22.19 -10.71 12.12
C LEU A 72 -22.43 -11.83 11.08
N ARG A 73 -23.16 -11.52 10.01
CA ARG A 73 -23.48 -12.44 8.90
C ARG A 73 -23.27 -11.74 7.56
N ALA A 74 -23.13 -12.53 6.49
CA ALA A 74 -23.06 -11.99 5.14
C ALA A 74 -24.38 -11.27 4.80
N ALA A 75 -24.27 -10.03 4.32
CA ALA A 75 -25.39 -9.19 3.90
C ALA A 75 -25.64 -9.33 2.39
N TRP A 76 -24.57 -9.28 1.60
CA TRP A 76 -24.57 -9.48 0.14
C TRP A 76 -23.14 -9.76 -0.36
N SER A 77 -23.01 -10.17 -1.61
CA SER A 77 -21.72 -10.44 -2.27
C SER A 77 -21.72 -10.00 -3.73
N PHE A 78 -20.54 -9.82 -4.29
CA PHE A 78 -20.35 -9.44 -5.70
C PHE A 78 -19.16 -10.19 -6.29
N SER A 79 -19.37 -10.92 -7.39
CA SER A 79 -18.28 -11.58 -8.13
C SER A 79 -17.72 -10.64 -9.18
N THR A 80 -16.39 -10.54 -9.28
CA THR A 80 -15.72 -9.72 -10.30
C THR A 80 -15.71 -10.37 -11.69
N GLY A 81 -16.00 -11.68 -11.76
CA GLY A 81 -15.85 -12.46 -12.99
C GLY A 81 -14.39 -12.73 -13.39
N VAL A 82 -13.42 -12.44 -12.52
CA VAL A 82 -11.98 -12.63 -12.73
C VAL A 82 -11.44 -13.56 -11.64
N LEU A 83 -10.45 -14.40 -11.96
CA LEU A 83 -9.74 -15.24 -10.98
C LEU A 83 -8.43 -14.56 -10.53
N SER A 84 -7.43 -15.33 -10.08
CA SER A 84 -6.15 -14.83 -9.54
C SER A 84 -6.31 -13.97 -8.27
N GLY A 85 -5.20 -13.41 -7.79
CA GLY A 85 -5.15 -12.69 -6.53
C GLY A 85 -5.91 -11.37 -6.51
N HIS A 86 -6.88 -11.26 -5.60
CA HIS A 86 -7.61 -10.02 -5.33
C HIS A 86 -7.01 -9.28 -4.11
N GLU A 87 -5.99 -8.46 -4.35
CA GLU A 87 -5.40 -7.53 -3.37
C GLU A 87 -6.25 -6.25 -3.20
N GLY A 88 -5.88 -5.41 -2.23
CA GLY A 88 -6.56 -4.13 -1.94
C GLY A 88 -7.99 -4.28 -1.41
N ALA A 89 -8.70 -3.15 -1.35
CA ALA A 89 -10.12 -3.07 -0.95
C ALA A 89 -10.92 -2.17 -1.91
N PRO A 90 -12.25 -2.29 -1.96
CA PRO A 90 -13.10 -1.33 -2.66
C PRO A 90 -13.04 0.06 -2.01
N LEU A 91 -13.42 1.09 -2.78
CA LEU A 91 -13.70 2.43 -2.24
C LEU A 91 -15.20 2.62 -2.05
N VAL A 92 -15.60 3.44 -1.07
CA VAL A 92 -16.99 3.85 -0.86
C VAL A 92 -17.05 5.37 -0.72
N ILE A 93 -17.81 6.04 -1.57
CA ILE A 93 -18.02 7.49 -1.51
C ILE A 93 -19.52 7.76 -1.63
N GLY A 94 -20.14 8.25 -0.56
CA GLY A 94 -21.58 8.44 -0.49
C GLY A 94 -22.34 7.13 -0.61
N ASP A 95 -23.13 6.98 -1.66
CA ASP A 95 -23.90 5.77 -1.96
C ASP A 95 -23.27 4.90 -3.05
N MET A 96 -22.05 5.21 -3.49
CA MET A 96 -21.34 4.48 -4.54
C MET A 96 -20.17 3.68 -3.97
N MET A 97 -20.10 2.40 -4.35
CA MET A 97 -18.95 1.53 -4.12
C MET A 97 -18.21 1.26 -5.44
N TYR A 98 -16.89 1.38 -5.42
CA TYR A 98 -16.02 1.11 -6.56
C TYR A 98 -15.16 -0.13 -6.28
N ILE A 99 -15.35 -1.17 -7.09
CA ILE A 99 -14.68 -2.47 -6.96
C ILE A 99 -13.68 -2.62 -8.10
N HIS A 100 -12.47 -3.10 -7.82
CA HIS A 100 -11.45 -3.44 -8.82
C HIS A 100 -11.16 -4.94 -8.85
N SER A 101 -10.60 -5.40 -9.96
CA SER A 101 -10.11 -6.79 -10.13
C SER A 101 -8.59 -6.82 -10.39
N PRO A 102 -7.93 -7.98 -10.27
CA PRO A 102 -6.63 -8.23 -10.92
C PRO A 102 -6.76 -8.13 -12.45
N PHE A 103 -5.66 -8.39 -13.18
CA PHE A 103 -5.64 -8.37 -14.65
C PHE A 103 -6.88 -9.02 -15.29
N PRO A 104 -7.59 -8.36 -16.22
CA PRO A 104 -7.20 -7.16 -16.98
C PRO A 104 -7.59 -5.84 -16.29
N ASN A 105 -7.65 -5.83 -14.95
CA ASN A 105 -7.94 -4.67 -14.11
C ASN A 105 -9.30 -4.07 -14.47
N ILE A 106 -10.40 -4.80 -14.26
CA ILE A 106 -11.75 -4.28 -14.45
C ILE A 106 -12.11 -3.37 -13.27
N THR A 107 -12.91 -2.32 -13.52
CA THR A 107 -13.53 -1.52 -12.46
C THR A 107 -15.04 -1.58 -12.58
N PHE A 108 -15.73 -1.76 -11.46
CA PHE A 108 -17.19 -1.75 -11.36
C PHE A 108 -17.61 -0.63 -10.40
N ALA A 109 -18.66 0.10 -10.76
CA ALA A 109 -19.33 1.02 -9.84
C ALA A 109 -20.72 0.47 -9.49
N ILE A 110 -20.97 0.35 -8.20
CA ILE A 110 -22.17 -0.27 -7.62
C ILE A 110 -22.86 0.77 -6.75
N ASN A 111 -24.16 0.99 -6.95
CA ASN A 111 -24.94 1.83 -6.05
C ASN A 111 -25.38 0.99 -4.85
N LEU A 112 -25.04 1.44 -3.65
CA LEU A 112 -25.34 0.75 -2.39
C LEU A 112 -26.84 0.67 -2.06
N ASN A 113 -27.67 1.50 -2.70
CA ASN A 113 -29.11 1.40 -2.60
C ASN A 113 -29.68 0.18 -3.32
N ASP A 114 -28.99 -0.33 -4.35
CA ASP A 114 -29.35 -1.55 -5.10
C ASP A 114 -28.08 -2.24 -5.62
N PRO A 115 -27.36 -2.99 -4.76
CA PRO A 115 -26.04 -3.55 -5.10
C PRO A 115 -26.03 -4.60 -6.23
N GLY A 116 -27.19 -5.10 -6.62
CA GLY A 116 -27.40 -6.04 -7.72
C GLY A 116 -27.28 -5.40 -9.10
N ARG A 117 -27.23 -4.06 -9.16
CA ARG A 117 -27.09 -3.30 -10.40
C ARG A 117 -25.69 -2.68 -10.52
N ILE A 118 -24.99 -3.07 -11.58
CA ILE A 118 -23.77 -2.36 -12.02
C ILE A 118 -24.21 -1.05 -12.67
N VAL A 119 -23.78 0.09 -12.11
CA VAL A 119 -24.06 1.43 -12.65
C VAL A 119 -23.23 1.65 -13.92
N TRP A 120 -21.93 1.39 -13.83
CA TRP A 120 -21.03 1.35 -14.97
C TRP A 120 -19.89 0.35 -14.71
N GLU A 121 -19.26 -0.10 -15.80
CA GLU A 121 -18.06 -0.91 -15.76
C GLU A 121 -17.03 -0.39 -16.77
N HIS A 122 -15.75 -0.46 -16.40
CA HIS A 122 -14.63 -0.17 -17.30
C HIS A 122 -13.75 -1.42 -17.44
N LYS A 123 -13.68 -1.97 -18.66
CA LYS A 123 -12.95 -3.20 -19.03
C LYS A 123 -11.81 -2.87 -19.99
N PRO A 124 -10.58 -2.64 -19.50
CA PRO A 124 -9.43 -2.35 -20.34
C PRO A 124 -9.13 -3.48 -21.32
N GLN A 125 -8.68 -3.13 -22.52
CA GLN A 125 -8.01 -4.04 -23.43
C GLN A 125 -6.50 -3.87 -23.22
N GLN A 126 -5.85 -4.93 -22.75
CA GLN A 126 -4.41 -4.94 -22.46
C GLN A 126 -3.74 -6.08 -23.23
N ASP A 127 -2.47 -5.89 -23.61
CA ASP A 127 -1.69 -6.96 -24.21
C ASP A 127 -1.52 -8.11 -23.21
N PRO A 128 -1.94 -9.35 -23.54
CA PRO A 128 -1.74 -10.51 -22.69
C PRO A 128 -0.28 -10.77 -22.29
N ALA A 129 0.70 -10.25 -23.04
CA ALA A 129 2.13 -10.32 -22.76
C ALA A 129 2.51 -9.62 -21.45
N ALA A 130 1.73 -8.64 -20.98
CA ALA A 130 1.95 -8.00 -19.68
C ALA A 130 1.98 -9.02 -18.52
N ARG A 131 1.23 -10.13 -18.64
CA ARG A 131 1.23 -11.20 -17.64
C ARG A 131 2.56 -11.95 -17.54
N ALA A 132 3.31 -12.04 -18.65
CA ALA A 132 4.56 -12.80 -18.70
C ALA A 132 5.74 -12.08 -18.01
N VAL A 133 5.60 -10.78 -17.77
CA VAL A 133 6.61 -9.93 -17.11
C VAL A 133 6.20 -9.50 -15.70
N ALA A 134 5.08 -10.03 -15.18
CA ALA A 134 4.68 -9.87 -13.79
C ALA A 134 5.39 -10.91 -12.91
N CYS A 135 6.12 -10.47 -11.88
CA CYS A 135 6.91 -11.39 -11.05
C CYS A 135 6.07 -12.36 -10.22
N CYS A 136 4.92 -11.89 -9.72
CA CYS A 136 4.39 -12.36 -8.45
C CYS A 136 2.85 -12.48 -8.46
N ASP A 137 2.29 -13.04 -9.55
CA ASP A 137 0.87 -12.99 -9.93
C ASP A 137 0.45 -11.64 -10.55
N VAL A 138 -0.76 -11.58 -11.11
CA VAL A 138 -1.30 -10.47 -11.90
C VAL A 138 -2.20 -9.53 -11.08
N VAL A 139 -1.79 -9.29 -9.83
CA VAL A 139 -2.54 -8.56 -8.80
C VAL A 139 -2.68 -7.06 -9.08
N ASN A 140 -3.65 -6.42 -8.42
CA ASN A 140 -3.76 -4.97 -8.35
C ASN A 140 -4.27 -4.53 -6.97
N ARG A 141 -3.65 -3.49 -6.40
CA ARG A 141 -3.85 -3.05 -5.01
C ARG A 141 -4.95 -2.01 -4.82
N GLY A 142 -5.62 -1.61 -5.90
CA GLY A 142 -6.85 -0.82 -5.80
C GLY A 142 -6.84 0.51 -6.53
N LEU A 143 -7.87 1.28 -6.22
CA LEU A 143 -8.23 2.54 -6.87
C LEU A 143 -7.90 3.72 -5.94
N ALA A 144 -7.85 4.92 -6.54
CA ALA A 144 -7.87 6.18 -5.82
C ALA A 144 -9.05 7.06 -6.27
N TYR A 145 -9.44 8.01 -5.45
CA TYR A 145 -10.52 8.95 -5.73
C TYR A 145 -10.00 10.39 -5.65
N TRP A 146 -10.39 11.22 -6.60
CA TRP A 146 -10.21 12.67 -6.56
C TRP A 146 -11.59 13.35 -6.56
N PRO A 147 -11.86 14.29 -5.65
CA PRO A 147 -13.23 14.74 -5.35
C PRO A 147 -13.88 15.65 -6.38
N GLY A 148 -13.16 16.08 -7.42
CA GLY A 148 -13.67 17.11 -8.32
C GLY A 148 -13.24 18.51 -7.90
N ASP A 149 -13.34 19.42 -8.84
CA ASP A 149 -13.25 20.87 -8.63
C ASP A 149 -14.22 21.59 -9.58
N ASP A 150 -14.10 22.92 -9.69
CA ASP A 150 -14.96 23.72 -10.57
C ASP A 150 -14.81 23.40 -12.06
N LYS A 151 -13.75 22.66 -12.46
CA LYS A 151 -13.42 22.35 -13.86
C LYS A 151 -13.75 20.91 -14.23
N LEU A 152 -13.56 19.98 -13.30
CA LEU A 152 -13.74 18.56 -13.55
C LEU A 152 -14.60 17.90 -12.47
N PRO A 153 -15.48 16.96 -12.87
CA PRO A 153 -16.20 16.15 -11.91
C PRO A 153 -15.24 15.24 -11.13
N ALA A 154 -15.75 14.60 -10.09
CA ALA A 154 -15.00 13.60 -9.35
C ALA A 154 -14.48 12.48 -10.26
N MET A 155 -13.28 11.99 -9.94
CA MET A 155 -12.55 11.01 -10.73
C MET A 155 -12.19 9.78 -9.91
N ILE A 156 -12.31 8.60 -10.51
CA ILE A 156 -11.68 7.37 -10.06
C ILE A 156 -10.40 7.18 -10.87
N VAL A 157 -9.27 7.05 -10.17
CA VAL A 157 -7.96 6.85 -10.78
C VAL A 157 -7.51 5.41 -10.57
N LYS A 158 -6.96 4.81 -11.63
CA LYS A 158 -6.50 3.42 -11.61
C LYS A 158 -5.21 3.21 -12.38
N SER A 159 -4.45 2.22 -11.96
CA SER A 159 -3.32 1.64 -12.69
C SER A 159 -3.74 0.36 -13.43
N GLN A 160 -3.02 0.02 -14.49
CA GLN A 160 -3.20 -1.19 -15.30
C GLN A 160 -1.86 -1.94 -15.38
N LEU A 161 -1.90 -3.28 -15.41
CA LEU A 161 -0.70 -4.11 -15.40
C LEU A 161 0.25 -3.75 -16.55
N ASP A 162 -0.30 -3.40 -17.71
CA ASP A 162 0.42 -3.00 -18.92
C ASP A 162 1.11 -1.63 -18.85
N GLY A 163 1.04 -0.96 -17.70
CA GLY A 163 1.77 0.29 -17.48
C GLY A 163 0.97 1.56 -17.71
N HIS A 164 -0.35 1.48 -17.93
CA HIS A 164 -1.18 2.67 -18.03
C HIS A 164 -1.71 3.16 -16.68
N VAL A 165 -1.84 4.48 -16.55
CA VAL A 165 -2.66 5.16 -15.53
C VAL A 165 -3.85 5.80 -16.23
N VAL A 166 -5.04 5.69 -15.64
CA VAL A 166 -6.30 6.16 -16.23
C VAL A 166 -7.13 6.90 -15.18
N ALA A 167 -7.63 8.07 -15.53
CA ALA A 167 -8.68 8.76 -14.79
C ALA A 167 -10.04 8.51 -15.46
N LEU A 168 -10.99 8.03 -14.68
CA LEU A 168 -12.37 7.76 -15.07
C LEU A 168 -13.29 8.73 -14.35
N ASN A 169 -14.25 9.31 -15.05
CA ASN A 169 -15.34 10.04 -14.40
C ASN A 169 -16.06 9.10 -13.41
N ALA A 170 -16.17 9.50 -12.15
CA ALA A 170 -16.67 8.63 -11.07
C ALA A 170 -18.15 8.24 -11.25
N GLU A 171 -18.96 9.10 -11.86
CA GLU A 171 -20.40 8.85 -12.06
C GLU A 171 -20.70 7.97 -13.28
N THR A 172 -19.89 8.09 -14.33
CA THR A 172 -20.20 7.51 -15.66
C THR A 172 -19.21 6.43 -16.11
N GLY A 173 -18.03 6.34 -15.49
CA GLY A 173 -16.95 5.46 -15.92
C GLY A 173 -16.25 5.90 -17.22
N ALA A 174 -16.62 7.06 -17.78
CA ALA A 174 -16.00 7.57 -19.01
C ALA A 174 -14.52 7.92 -18.78
N VAL A 175 -13.65 7.50 -19.70
CA VAL A 175 -12.22 7.84 -19.64
C VAL A 175 -12.05 9.34 -19.89
N HIS A 176 -11.44 10.03 -18.93
CA HIS A 176 -11.05 11.43 -19.05
C HIS A 176 -9.66 11.55 -19.70
N TRP A 177 -8.69 10.81 -19.18
CA TRP A 177 -7.37 10.65 -19.79
C TRP A 177 -6.80 9.26 -19.50
N LYS A 178 -5.84 8.84 -20.34
CA LYS A 178 -5.05 7.61 -20.22
C LYS A 178 -3.61 7.93 -20.64
N VAL A 179 -2.66 7.61 -19.78
CA VAL A 179 -1.21 7.83 -20.05
C VAL A 179 -0.42 6.56 -19.78
N GLU A 180 0.64 6.36 -20.53
CA GLU A 180 1.59 5.26 -20.34
C GLU A 180 2.71 5.72 -19.40
N THR A 181 2.91 5.01 -18.29
CA THR A 181 3.96 5.30 -17.30
C THR A 181 5.09 4.27 -17.33
N ALA A 182 4.79 3.04 -17.79
CA ALA A 182 5.67 1.88 -17.82
C ALA A 182 5.58 1.14 -19.16
N ASP A 183 6.70 0.54 -19.57
CA ASP A 183 6.82 -0.27 -20.81
C ASP A 183 7.07 -1.75 -20.49
N ILE A 184 6.10 -2.60 -20.80
CA ILE A 184 6.17 -4.06 -20.57
C ILE A 184 7.29 -4.74 -21.38
N SER A 185 7.72 -4.16 -22.50
CA SER A 185 8.76 -4.73 -23.37
C SER A 185 10.14 -4.75 -22.69
N VAL A 186 10.33 -3.89 -21.69
CA VAL A 186 11.52 -3.83 -20.83
C VAL A 186 11.26 -4.34 -19.42
N GLY A 187 10.11 -4.99 -19.18
CA GLY A 187 9.78 -5.64 -17.92
C GLY A 187 9.13 -4.75 -16.86
N GLN A 188 8.64 -3.56 -17.24
CA GLN A 188 7.96 -2.66 -16.31
C GLN A 188 6.47 -2.96 -16.26
N THR A 189 5.92 -3.06 -15.05
CA THR A 189 4.48 -3.27 -14.81
C THR A 189 3.98 -2.38 -13.67
N GLN A 190 2.66 -2.36 -13.45
CA GLN A 190 2.05 -1.64 -12.32
C GLN A 190 1.10 -2.53 -11.54
N THR A 191 1.33 -2.66 -10.24
CA THR A 191 0.47 -3.44 -9.33
C THR A 191 -0.07 -2.61 -8.16
N GLN A 192 0.60 -1.51 -7.79
CA GLN A 192 0.17 -0.65 -6.69
C GLN A 192 -1.00 0.26 -7.05
N ALA A 193 -1.73 0.70 -6.02
CA ALA A 193 -2.76 1.71 -6.15
C ALA A 193 -2.13 3.10 -6.43
N PRO A 194 -2.74 3.93 -7.30
CA PRO A 194 -2.44 5.34 -7.36
C PRO A 194 -2.69 6.03 -6.01
N PHE A 195 -2.08 7.19 -5.77
CA PHE A 195 -2.31 7.98 -4.55
C PHE A 195 -2.52 9.45 -4.89
N VAL A 196 -3.63 10.04 -4.43
CA VAL A 196 -4.03 11.41 -4.79
C VAL A 196 -3.63 12.38 -3.67
N ILE A 197 -2.80 13.36 -4.02
CA ILE A 197 -2.40 14.47 -3.14
C ILE A 197 -2.61 15.77 -3.91
N LYS A 198 -3.41 16.68 -3.36
CA LYS A 198 -3.86 17.91 -4.01
C LYS A 198 -4.44 17.54 -5.38
N ASP A 199 -3.92 18.16 -6.44
CA ASP A 199 -4.31 17.91 -7.82
C ASP A 199 -3.30 16.99 -8.54
N LEU A 200 -2.52 16.22 -7.78
CA LEU A 200 -1.53 15.27 -8.29
C LEU A 200 -1.97 13.82 -8.04
N VAL A 201 -1.76 13.00 -9.06
CA VAL A 201 -1.79 11.54 -8.98
C VAL A 201 -0.36 11.03 -8.89
N ILE A 202 -0.02 10.45 -7.75
CA ILE A 202 1.25 9.80 -7.50
C ILE A 202 1.17 8.33 -7.91
N GLN A 203 2.11 7.88 -8.74
CA GLN A 203 2.21 6.49 -9.22
C GLN A 203 3.66 6.01 -9.18
N GLY A 204 3.89 4.83 -8.62
CA GLY A 204 5.20 4.19 -8.59
C GLY A 204 5.48 3.27 -9.78
N SER A 205 6.21 2.19 -9.51
CA SER A 205 6.71 1.25 -10.52
C SER A 205 6.91 -0.14 -9.92
N SER A 206 6.86 -1.18 -10.77
CA SER A 206 7.22 -2.57 -10.47
C SER A 206 8.20 -3.12 -11.54
N GLY A 207 9.04 -4.09 -11.15
CA GLY A 207 9.93 -4.81 -12.09
C GLY A 207 11.40 -4.97 -11.66
N ALA A 208 11.74 -4.84 -10.36
CA ALA A 208 13.12 -5.05 -9.89
C ALA A 208 13.67 -6.43 -10.30
N GLU A 209 12.84 -7.47 -10.28
CA GLU A 209 13.18 -8.85 -10.71
C GLU A 209 13.51 -8.95 -12.21
N LEU A 210 13.33 -7.87 -12.98
CA LEU A 210 13.67 -7.74 -14.41
C LEU A 210 14.73 -6.64 -14.65
N GLY A 211 15.35 -6.13 -13.59
CA GLY A 211 16.37 -5.07 -13.65
C GLY A 211 15.79 -3.68 -13.94
N VAL A 212 14.51 -3.43 -13.64
CA VAL A 212 13.91 -2.10 -13.79
C VAL A 212 14.46 -1.15 -12.74
N ARG A 213 15.03 -0.03 -13.17
CA ARG A 213 15.35 1.11 -12.28
C ARG A 213 14.06 1.77 -11.80
N GLY A 214 13.81 1.71 -10.51
CA GLY A 214 12.62 2.22 -9.87
C GLY A 214 12.46 3.74 -9.98
N TYR A 215 11.21 4.17 -10.14
CA TYR A 215 10.81 5.56 -10.18
C TYR A 215 9.42 5.79 -9.57
N LEU A 216 9.19 7.03 -9.16
CA LEU A 216 7.92 7.59 -8.73
C LEU A 216 7.57 8.78 -9.64
N SER A 217 6.35 8.84 -10.14
CA SER A 217 5.87 9.93 -11.00
C SER A 217 4.67 10.62 -10.38
N ALA A 218 4.54 11.92 -10.61
CA ALA A 218 3.33 12.67 -10.37
C ALA A 218 2.71 13.14 -11.69
N PHE A 219 1.39 13.03 -11.78
CA PHE A 219 0.60 13.47 -12.93
C PHE A 219 -0.44 14.48 -12.47
N ASP A 220 -0.65 15.53 -13.25
CA ASP A 220 -1.74 16.47 -13.05
C ASP A 220 -3.08 15.75 -13.28
N ILE A 221 -3.98 15.79 -12.29
CA ILE A 221 -5.27 15.07 -12.36
C ILE A 221 -6.18 15.60 -13.47
N HIS A 222 -6.02 16.86 -13.88
CA HIS A 222 -6.87 17.46 -14.89
C HIS A 222 -6.51 17.05 -16.30
N THR A 223 -5.24 16.75 -16.57
CA THR A 223 -4.71 16.56 -17.92
C THR A 223 -4.03 15.22 -18.13
N GLY A 224 -3.54 14.58 -17.06
CA GLY A 224 -2.66 13.43 -17.12
C GLY A 224 -1.20 13.78 -17.47
N GLU A 225 -0.85 15.07 -17.60
CA GLU A 225 0.52 15.48 -17.88
C GLU A 225 1.45 15.15 -16.70
N MET A 226 2.63 14.59 -16.99
CA MET A 226 3.63 14.29 -15.97
C MET A 226 4.25 15.60 -15.46
N VAL A 227 4.08 15.87 -14.17
CA VAL A 227 4.63 17.06 -13.50
C VAL A 227 6.07 16.84 -13.11
N TRP A 228 6.39 15.68 -12.53
CA TRP A 228 7.75 15.28 -12.18
C TRP A 228 7.89 13.76 -12.13
N ARG A 229 9.14 13.29 -12.23
CA ARG A 229 9.54 11.90 -12.00
C ARG A 229 10.88 11.87 -11.27
N TRP A 230 10.95 11.05 -10.23
CA TRP A 230 12.15 10.84 -9.44
C TRP A 230 12.50 9.36 -9.34
N TYR A 231 13.78 9.03 -9.52
CA TYR A 231 14.31 7.68 -9.52
C TYR A 231 14.85 7.26 -8.14
N ALA A 232 15.00 5.94 -7.94
CA ALA A 232 15.56 5.37 -6.71
C ALA A 232 17.11 5.28 -6.70
N THR A 233 17.76 5.27 -7.87
CA THR A 233 19.22 5.16 -8.03
C THR A 233 19.71 6.18 -9.05
N GLY A 234 21.02 6.36 -9.21
CA GLY A 234 21.59 7.23 -10.26
C GLY A 234 22.01 8.62 -9.78
N PRO A 235 22.13 9.59 -10.71
CA PRO A 235 22.51 10.97 -10.38
C PRO A 235 21.53 11.67 -9.42
N ASP A 236 22.02 12.58 -8.58
CA ASP A 236 21.20 13.29 -7.59
C ASP A 236 20.04 14.09 -8.20
N ASP A 237 20.24 14.65 -9.40
CA ASP A 237 19.24 15.39 -10.18
C ASP A 237 18.19 14.47 -10.83
N GLU A 238 18.41 13.17 -10.90
CA GLU A 238 17.40 12.18 -11.28
C GLU A 238 16.69 11.58 -10.07
N ILE A 239 17.31 11.59 -8.88
CA ILE A 239 16.69 11.12 -7.62
C ILE A 239 15.80 12.19 -6.97
N GLY A 240 16.06 13.46 -7.27
CA GLY A 240 15.31 14.59 -6.72
C GLY A 240 15.59 14.80 -5.25
N LEU A 241 16.83 15.12 -4.90
CA LEU A 241 17.22 15.44 -3.53
C LEU A 241 17.08 16.95 -3.27
N ALA A 242 16.42 17.33 -2.18
CA ALA A 242 16.38 18.72 -1.77
C ALA A 242 17.79 19.23 -1.39
N ASN A 243 17.99 20.55 -1.43
CA ASN A 243 19.28 21.14 -1.03
C ASN A 243 19.68 20.82 0.41
N ASP A 244 18.68 20.65 1.29
CA ASP A 244 18.80 20.31 2.69
C ASP A 244 18.55 18.82 2.98
N PHE A 245 18.64 17.95 1.96
CA PHE A 245 18.43 16.50 2.11
C PHE A 245 19.29 15.90 3.24
N ASN A 246 18.64 15.16 4.14
CA ASN A 246 19.24 14.53 5.32
C ASN A 246 20.02 15.50 6.23
N LYS A 247 19.70 16.80 6.23
CA LYS A 247 20.32 17.82 7.10
C LYS A 247 20.37 17.41 8.58
N HIS A 248 19.30 16.79 9.07
CA HIS A 248 19.18 16.38 10.48
C HIS A 248 19.97 15.09 10.77
N ASN A 249 20.12 14.22 9.77
CA ASN A 249 20.78 12.92 9.88
C ASN A 249 21.86 12.74 8.79
N PRO A 250 22.91 13.57 8.76
CA PRO A 250 23.91 13.54 7.68
C PRO A 250 24.68 12.21 7.63
N HIS A 251 24.71 11.46 8.73
CA HIS A 251 25.33 10.14 8.83
C HIS A 251 24.58 9.05 8.04
N TYR A 252 23.32 9.26 7.64
CA TYR A 252 22.61 8.39 6.70
C TYR A 252 23.14 8.51 5.26
N GLY A 253 23.93 9.56 4.98
CA GLY A 253 24.43 9.89 3.67
C GLY A 253 23.63 11.02 2.99
N GLN A 254 24.26 11.70 2.04
CA GLN A 254 23.69 12.89 1.38
C GLN A 254 23.84 12.79 -0.16
N LYS A 255 24.69 13.63 -0.77
CA LYS A 255 24.81 13.76 -2.23
C LYS A 255 25.75 12.71 -2.84
N GLY A 256 25.53 12.36 -4.10
CA GLY A 256 26.39 11.51 -4.93
C GLY A 256 26.27 10.00 -4.67
N LEU A 257 25.56 9.58 -3.62
CA LEU A 257 25.51 8.18 -3.20
C LEU A 257 24.72 7.28 -4.15
N GLY A 258 23.79 7.84 -4.92
CA GLY A 258 23.08 7.10 -5.96
C GLY A 258 23.97 6.55 -7.08
N LEU A 259 25.21 7.05 -7.18
CA LEU A 259 26.25 6.55 -8.09
C LEU A 259 27.40 5.90 -7.31
N SER A 260 27.93 6.54 -6.27
CA SER A 260 29.18 6.09 -5.63
C SER A 260 29.05 4.79 -4.84
N THR A 261 27.83 4.36 -4.52
CA THR A 261 27.57 3.06 -3.87
C THR A 261 27.23 1.96 -4.87
N TRP A 262 27.54 2.16 -6.13
CA TRP A 262 27.38 1.20 -7.23
C TRP A 262 28.68 1.09 -8.01
N GLU A 263 28.95 -0.09 -8.56
CA GLU A 263 30.07 -0.27 -9.49
C GLU A 263 29.67 0.13 -10.91
N GLY A 264 30.37 1.13 -11.45
CA GLY A 264 30.16 1.62 -12.82
C GLY A 264 28.70 2.01 -13.09
N ASP A 265 28.12 1.42 -14.13
CA ASP A 265 26.77 1.71 -14.61
C ASP A 265 25.70 0.74 -14.06
N ALA A 266 26.02 -0.10 -13.08
CA ALA A 266 25.10 -1.10 -12.53
C ALA A 266 23.78 -0.49 -12.00
N TRP A 267 23.82 0.76 -11.53
CA TRP A 267 22.65 1.51 -11.07
C TRP A 267 21.55 1.68 -12.13
N LYS A 268 21.88 1.62 -13.43
CA LYS A 268 20.93 1.76 -14.54
C LYS A 268 19.92 0.61 -14.62
N ILE A 269 20.30 -0.55 -14.08
CA ILE A 269 19.45 -1.74 -13.96
C ILE A 269 19.27 -2.14 -12.49
N GLY A 270 19.38 -1.15 -11.58
CA GLY A 270 19.62 -1.38 -10.16
C GLY A 270 18.40 -1.61 -9.28
N GLY A 271 17.20 -1.82 -9.83
CA GLY A 271 16.01 -2.05 -9.00
C GLY A 271 15.51 -0.78 -8.29
N GLY A 272 14.98 -0.94 -7.08
CA GLY A 272 14.46 0.16 -6.24
C GLY A 272 13.00 0.55 -6.52
N THR A 273 12.26 -0.27 -7.24
CA THR A 273 10.84 -0.05 -7.57
C THR A 273 9.97 0.01 -6.32
N ASN A 274 9.00 0.94 -6.27
CA ASN A 274 8.25 1.28 -5.06
C ASN A 274 6.76 0.90 -5.15
N TRP A 275 6.46 -0.39 -5.19
CA TRP A 275 5.14 -0.96 -5.50
C TRP A 275 4.22 -1.15 -4.27
N GLY A 276 4.54 -0.56 -3.12
CA GLY A 276 3.73 -0.70 -1.92
C GLY A 276 2.73 0.44 -1.72
N TRP A 277 2.77 1.05 -0.54
CA TRP A 277 1.78 2.04 -0.09
C TRP A 277 2.41 3.40 0.23
N TYR A 278 1.54 4.40 0.38
CA TYR A 278 1.89 5.78 0.67
C TYR A 278 1.16 6.28 1.90
N ALA A 279 1.76 7.24 2.59
CA ALA A 279 1.10 8.08 3.58
C ALA A 279 1.44 9.56 3.30
N TYR A 280 0.64 10.47 3.82
CA TYR A 280 0.81 11.91 3.61
C TYR A 280 0.47 12.68 4.89
N ASP A 281 1.26 13.70 5.20
CA ASP A 281 0.97 14.65 6.27
C ASP A 281 0.68 16.03 5.64
N PRO A 282 -0.59 16.47 5.63
CA PRO A 282 -0.98 17.77 5.08
C PRO A 282 -0.32 18.97 5.76
N ASP A 283 0.04 18.89 7.04
CA ASP A 283 0.64 20.03 7.76
C ASP A 283 2.12 20.19 7.42
N LEU A 284 2.79 19.07 7.10
CA LEU A 284 4.19 19.07 6.67
C LEU A 284 4.34 19.21 5.15
N GLU A 285 3.23 19.07 4.41
CA GLU A 285 3.21 18.91 2.95
C GLU A 285 4.18 17.83 2.45
N MET A 286 4.34 16.76 3.23
CA MET A 286 5.24 15.65 2.94
C MET A 286 4.51 14.32 2.82
N PHE A 287 4.89 13.52 1.83
CA PHE A 287 4.44 12.14 1.68
C PHE A 287 5.59 11.14 1.84
N TYR A 288 5.22 9.91 2.21
CA TYR A 288 6.15 8.89 2.66
C TYR A 288 5.91 7.57 1.93
N TYR A 289 7.00 6.92 1.54
CA TYR A 289 6.99 5.60 0.90
C TYR A 289 8.35 4.93 1.03
N GLY A 290 8.42 3.66 0.64
CA GLY A 290 9.64 2.88 0.63
C GLY A 290 10.08 2.46 -0.77
N SER A 291 11.39 2.54 -1.08
CA SER A 291 11.96 1.95 -2.30
C SER A 291 12.27 0.46 -2.11
N GLY A 292 12.05 -0.33 -3.16
CA GLY A 292 12.24 -1.79 -3.15
C GLY A 292 13.69 -2.24 -3.23
N ASN A 293 13.86 -3.52 -3.57
CA ASN A 293 15.12 -4.25 -3.63
C ASN A 293 16.06 -3.78 -4.76
N PRO A 294 17.39 -3.86 -4.57
CA PRO A 294 18.34 -3.72 -5.66
C PRO A 294 18.32 -4.96 -6.56
N ALA A 295 18.72 -4.77 -7.82
CA ALA A 295 18.82 -5.86 -8.79
C ALA A 295 20.29 -6.06 -9.26
N PRO A 296 20.72 -7.31 -9.50
CA PRO A 296 19.96 -8.57 -9.33
C PRO A 296 19.87 -9.03 -7.87
N TRP A 297 19.18 -10.13 -7.59
CA TRP A 297 19.20 -10.77 -6.26
C TRP A 297 20.59 -11.30 -5.89
N ASN A 298 21.42 -11.66 -6.88
CA ASN A 298 22.82 -12.01 -6.66
C ASN A 298 23.63 -10.78 -6.18
N GLU A 299 23.92 -10.73 -4.88
CA GLU A 299 24.67 -9.63 -4.25
C GLU A 299 26.06 -9.41 -4.88
N THR A 300 26.74 -10.49 -5.25
CA THR A 300 28.14 -10.44 -5.70
C THR A 300 28.30 -9.67 -7.01
N MET A 301 27.22 -9.53 -7.79
CA MET A 301 27.21 -8.79 -9.05
C MET A 301 27.04 -7.27 -8.89
N ARG A 302 26.81 -6.77 -7.67
CA ARG A 302 26.49 -5.36 -7.41
C ARG A 302 27.11 -4.86 -6.11
N PRO A 303 28.45 -4.90 -5.96
CA PRO A 303 29.11 -4.44 -4.73
C PRO A 303 28.78 -2.97 -4.41
N GLY A 304 28.66 -2.68 -3.11
CA GLY A 304 28.33 -1.35 -2.55
C GLY A 304 26.96 -1.31 -1.89
N ASP A 305 26.68 -0.25 -1.10
CA ASP A 305 25.41 -0.10 -0.36
C ASP A 305 24.15 -0.09 -1.24
N ASN A 306 24.30 0.10 -2.55
CA ASN A 306 23.22 0.14 -3.53
C ASN A 306 22.18 1.24 -3.28
N LYS A 307 22.61 2.42 -2.79
CA LYS A 307 21.70 3.53 -2.51
C LYS A 307 21.00 4.04 -3.79
N TRP A 308 19.72 4.38 -3.75
CA TRP A 308 18.84 4.46 -2.58
C TRP A 308 17.71 3.42 -2.65
N THR A 309 18.06 2.16 -2.92
CA THR A 309 17.14 1.03 -2.71
C THR A 309 16.89 0.81 -1.22
N MET A 310 15.85 0.08 -0.83
CA MET A 310 15.54 -0.24 0.57
C MET A 310 15.40 0.98 1.50
N THR A 311 14.93 2.11 0.98
CA THR A 311 14.98 3.41 1.67
C THR A 311 13.58 3.89 2.02
N ILE A 312 13.37 4.33 3.27
CA ILE A 312 12.20 5.13 3.66
C ILE A 312 12.44 6.57 3.19
N TRP A 313 11.49 7.15 2.48
CA TRP A 313 11.56 8.51 1.96
C TRP A 313 10.53 9.42 2.63
N GLY A 314 10.92 10.66 2.90
CA GLY A 314 10.01 11.79 3.08
C GLY A 314 10.22 12.80 1.96
N ARG A 315 9.20 13.01 1.12
CA ARG A 315 9.27 13.90 -0.06
C ARG A 315 8.22 15.00 0.04
N ASP A 316 8.59 16.18 -0.43
CA ASP A 316 7.69 17.31 -0.62
C ASP A 316 6.60 16.96 -1.65
N ALA A 317 5.34 17.27 -1.34
CA ALA A 317 4.20 16.85 -2.16
C ALA A 317 4.11 17.54 -3.53
N ASP A 318 4.55 18.80 -3.64
CA ASP A 318 4.41 19.57 -4.88
C ASP A 318 5.56 19.30 -5.85
N THR A 319 6.78 19.31 -5.32
CA THR A 319 8.01 19.17 -6.11
C THR A 319 8.51 17.73 -6.19
N GLY A 320 8.10 16.86 -5.26
CA GLY A 320 8.62 15.51 -5.11
C GLY A 320 10.07 15.45 -4.58
N LEU A 321 10.68 16.58 -4.21
CA LEU A 321 12.06 16.58 -3.72
C LEU A 321 12.15 15.94 -2.33
N ALA A 322 13.11 15.05 -2.14
CA ALA A 322 13.34 14.34 -0.89
C ALA A 322 13.93 15.28 0.18
N LYS A 323 13.27 15.33 1.33
CA LYS A 323 13.74 16.01 2.55
C LYS A 323 14.62 15.11 3.40
N PHE A 324 14.26 13.83 3.53
CA PHE A 324 15.10 12.82 4.14
C PHE A 324 14.96 11.46 3.45
N GLY A 325 15.96 10.61 3.67
CA GLY A 325 16.03 9.24 3.18
C GLY A 325 16.84 8.37 4.14
N TYR A 326 16.23 7.31 4.65
CA TYR A 326 16.86 6.34 5.57
C TYR A 326 16.89 4.94 4.94
N GLN A 327 18.08 4.44 4.62
CA GLN A 327 18.25 3.11 4.01
C GLN A 327 18.26 2.02 5.09
N LYS A 328 17.21 1.20 5.12
CA LYS A 328 17.00 0.14 6.12
C LYS A 328 17.93 -1.06 5.94
N THR A 329 18.15 -1.45 4.68
CA THR A 329 18.91 -2.64 4.31
C THR A 329 19.99 -2.27 3.28
N PRO A 330 21.11 -1.65 3.70
CA PRO A 330 22.25 -1.40 2.83
C PRO A 330 22.80 -2.71 2.29
N HIS A 331 23.12 -2.74 0.98
CA HIS A 331 23.56 -3.93 0.26
C HIS A 331 22.68 -5.15 0.61
N ASP A 332 21.42 -5.09 0.19
CA ASP A 332 20.48 -6.19 0.39
C ASP A 332 21.03 -7.50 -0.20
N GLU A 333 20.82 -8.61 0.49
CA GLU A 333 21.29 -9.94 0.09
C GLU A 333 20.15 -10.97 0.01
N TRP A 334 18.91 -10.54 0.25
CA TRP A 334 17.80 -11.45 0.58
C TRP A 334 16.47 -11.09 -0.09
N ASP A 335 16.43 -10.08 -0.97
CA ASP A 335 15.20 -9.51 -1.50
C ASP A 335 14.28 -8.98 -0.39
N TYR A 336 14.79 -8.18 0.54
CA TYR A 336 13.93 -7.51 1.53
C TYR A 336 13.33 -6.21 1.00
N ALA A 337 12.59 -6.28 -0.11
CA ALA A 337 12.09 -5.10 -0.81
C ALA A 337 11.30 -4.15 0.12
N GLY A 338 11.87 -2.98 0.39
CA GLY A 338 11.44 -2.13 1.51
C GLY A 338 10.20 -1.28 1.26
N VAL A 339 9.14 -1.84 0.70
CA VAL A 339 7.96 -1.12 0.17
C VAL A 339 6.73 -1.12 1.09
N ASN A 340 6.78 -1.79 2.23
CA ASN A 340 5.64 -2.04 3.11
C ASN A 340 4.94 -0.74 3.60
N VAL A 341 3.77 -0.90 4.24
CA VAL A 341 2.93 0.21 4.73
C VAL A 341 3.70 1.23 5.58
N MET A 342 3.33 2.51 5.45
CA MET A 342 3.82 3.62 6.27
C MET A 342 2.65 4.14 7.11
N MET A 343 2.66 3.96 8.43
CA MET A 343 1.57 4.39 9.31
C MET A 343 1.98 5.61 10.13
N LEU A 344 1.27 6.72 9.98
CA LEU A 344 1.58 7.96 10.70
C LEU A 344 0.82 8.00 12.03
N SER A 345 1.48 8.45 13.09
CA SER A 345 0.87 8.58 14.42
C SER A 345 1.45 9.75 15.20
N GLU A 346 0.75 10.20 16.24
CA GLU A 346 1.27 11.16 17.20
C GLU A 346 1.24 10.54 18.59
N GLN A 347 2.42 10.39 19.18
CA GLN A 347 2.59 9.68 20.44
C GLN A 347 3.62 10.40 21.31
N LYS A 348 3.44 10.31 22.64
CA LYS A 348 4.47 10.76 23.57
C LYS A 348 5.60 9.75 23.58
N ASP A 349 6.83 10.22 23.46
CA ASP A 349 8.02 9.38 23.66
C ASP A 349 8.24 9.05 25.15
N LYS A 350 9.31 8.29 25.43
CA LYS A 350 9.68 7.85 26.79
C LYS A 350 9.95 9.02 27.74
N ASP A 351 10.28 10.20 27.23
CA ASP A 351 10.50 11.43 27.99
C ASP A 351 9.21 12.28 28.14
N GLY A 352 8.09 11.81 27.58
CA GLY A 352 6.79 12.47 27.61
C GLY A 352 6.58 13.55 26.56
N LYS A 353 7.53 13.73 25.62
CA LYS A 353 7.43 14.71 24.53
C LYS A 353 6.56 14.15 23.41
N MET A 354 5.60 14.94 22.92
CA MET A 354 4.80 14.55 21.75
C MET A 354 5.68 14.51 20.50
N ARG A 355 5.61 13.41 19.74
CA ARG A 355 6.37 13.18 18.51
C ARG A 355 5.42 12.90 17.36
N ARG A 356 5.77 13.45 16.19
CA ARG A 356 5.13 13.15 14.92
C ARG A 356 5.87 11.96 14.31
N LEU A 357 5.27 10.78 14.34
CA LEU A 357 5.94 9.52 14.00
C LEU A 357 5.45 8.94 12.67
N LEU A 358 6.33 8.17 12.03
CA LEU A 358 5.98 7.14 11.05
C LEU A 358 6.44 5.77 11.60
N THR A 359 5.60 4.74 11.50
CA THR A 359 5.92 3.36 11.89
C THR A 359 5.77 2.44 10.68
N HIS A 360 6.78 1.60 10.46
CA HIS A 360 6.95 0.82 9.25
C HIS A 360 7.46 -0.59 9.55
N PRO A 361 6.62 -1.63 9.43
CA PRO A 361 7.06 -3.01 9.51
C PRO A 361 7.70 -3.45 8.17
N ASP A 362 9.03 -3.60 8.12
CA ASP A 362 9.76 -3.95 6.89
C ASP A 362 9.84 -5.47 6.62
N ARG A 363 10.05 -5.85 5.36
CA ARG A 363 10.31 -7.25 4.94
C ARG A 363 11.43 -7.90 5.75
N ASN A 364 12.46 -7.14 6.08
CA ASN A 364 13.62 -7.61 6.82
C ASN A 364 13.32 -8.03 8.28
N GLY A 365 12.08 -7.91 8.74
CA GLY A 365 11.67 -8.36 10.07
C GLY A 365 11.95 -7.35 11.19
N ILE A 366 12.25 -6.10 10.83
CA ILE A 366 12.39 -4.97 11.76
C ILE A 366 11.20 -4.02 11.59
N ILE A 367 10.63 -3.60 12.72
CA ILE A 367 9.65 -2.50 12.80
C ILE A 367 10.43 -1.22 13.07
N TYR A 368 10.45 -0.32 12.10
CA TYR A 368 11.11 0.98 12.23
C TYR A 368 10.09 2.03 12.66
N THR A 369 10.44 2.85 13.66
CA THR A 369 9.71 4.07 13.99
C THR A 369 10.64 5.26 13.84
N LEU A 370 10.26 6.24 13.01
CA LEU A 370 11.03 7.46 12.76
C LEU A 370 10.19 8.68 13.10
N ASP A 371 10.86 9.79 13.43
CA ASP A 371 10.25 11.10 13.40
C ASP A 371 9.98 11.48 11.93
N ARG A 372 8.71 11.73 11.58
CA ARG A 372 8.32 11.95 10.19
C ARG A 372 8.67 13.34 9.67
N GLU A 373 9.04 14.27 10.53
CA GLU A 373 9.50 15.59 10.11
C GLU A 373 10.98 15.57 9.71
N THR A 374 11.82 14.90 10.51
CA THR A 374 13.29 14.98 10.40
C THR A 374 13.95 13.70 9.85
N GLY A 375 13.23 12.58 9.87
CA GLY A 375 13.76 11.25 9.58
C GLY A 375 14.56 10.64 10.73
N ASP A 376 14.55 11.24 11.93
CA ASP A 376 15.31 10.72 13.08
C ASP A 376 14.79 9.33 13.48
N LEU A 377 15.69 8.35 13.60
CA LEU A 377 15.33 7.01 14.06
C LEU A 377 14.97 7.02 15.56
N VAL A 378 13.74 6.61 15.89
CA VAL A 378 13.21 6.56 17.27
C VAL A 378 13.31 5.15 17.85
N SER A 379 12.91 4.14 17.08
CA SER A 379 13.08 2.72 17.44
C SER A 379 13.25 1.84 16.19
N ALA A 380 13.84 0.66 16.39
CA ALA A 380 14.06 -0.34 15.36
C ALA A 380 14.06 -1.75 16.00
N ASP A 381 12.86 -2.30 16.19
CA ASP A 381 12.64 -3.52 16.97
C ASP A 381 12.39 -4.74 16.07
N LYS A 382 12.82 -5.93 16.50
CA LYS A 382 12.50 -7.17 15.76
C LYS A 382 11.00 -7.49 15.88
N MET A 383 10.36 -7.81 14.74
CA MET A 383 8.98 -8.31 14.69
C MET A 383 8.80 -9.64 15.41
N ASP A 384 9.83 -10.47 15.33
CA ASP A 384 9.89 -11.78 15.95
C ASP A 384 11.35 -12.07 16.32
N ASP A 385 11.57 -12.67 17.49
CA ASP A 385 12.89 -13.00 18.02
C ASP A 385 13.68 -13.98 17.14
N THR A 386 13.00 -14.68 16.21
CA THR A 386 13.63 -15.60 15.25
C THR A 386 14.34 -14.92 14.08
N ALA A 387 14.20 -13.60 13.87
CA ALA A 387 14.95 -12.89 12.83
C ALA A 387 16.46 -12.97 13.13
N ASN A 388 17.26 -13.52 12.20
CA ASN A 388 18.65 -13.90 12.45
C ASN A 388 19.69 -13.27 11.50
N TRP A 389 19.29 -12.71 10.35
CA TRP A 389 20.21 -11.99 9.45
C TRP A 389 20.88 -10.78 10.11
N VAL A 390 20.24 -10.24 11.15
CA VAL A 390 20.65 -9.04 11.89
C VAL A 390 20.64 -9.32 13.39
N LYS A 391 21.66 -8.84 14.09
CA LYS A 391 21.73 -8.90 15.56
C LYS A 391 20.82 -7.84 16.18
N HIS A 392 21.00 -6.60 15.75
CA HIS A 392 20.18 -5.43 16.07
C HIS A 392 20.46 -4.31 15.06
N VAL A 393 19.68 -3.23 15.09
CA VAL A 393 20.00 -1.98 14.41
C VAL A 393 20.74 -1.08 15.40
N ASP A 394 21.94 -0.62 15.04
CA ASP A 394 22.70 0.31 15.86
C ASP A 394 22.06 1.70 15.75
N MET A 395 21.47 2.18 16.85
CA MET A 395 20.70 3.42 16.87
C MET A 395 21.56 4.69 16.72
N GLN A 396 22.89 4.61 16.88
CA GLN A 396 23.79 5.76 16.73
C GLN A 396 24.22 5.95 15.28
N THR A 397 24.49 4.84 14.59
CA THR A 397 24.91 4.83 13.19
C THR A 397 23.72 4.72 12.24
N GLY A 398 22.58 4.23 12.71
CA GLY A 398 21.40 3.90 11.90
C GLY A 398 21.58 2.65 11.02
N LEU A 399 22.62 1.83 11.27
CA LEU A 399 22.94 0.68 10.42
C LEU A 399 22.58 -0.65 11.09
N PRO A 400 22.08 -1.65 10.33
CA PRO A 400 21.92 -2.99 10.85
C PRO A 400 23.28 -3.65 11.12
N VAL A 401 23.46 -4.18 12.34
CA VAL A 401 24.60 -5.02 12.70
C VAL A 401 24.32 -6.44 12.19
N ARG A 402 24.78 -6.70 10.96
CA ARG A 402 24.57 -7.96 10.24
C ARG A 402 25.20 -9.14 10.97
N ASP A 403 24.60 -10.31 10.81
CA ASP A 403 25.23 -11.59 11.17
C ASP A 403 25.78 -12.27 9.90
N PRO A 404 27.13 -12.36 9.75
CA PRO A 404 27.75 -12.99 8.57
C PRO A 404 27.35 -14.45 8.36
N GLU A 405 26.89 -15.15 9.40
CA GLU A 405 26.44 -16.54 9.30
C GLU A 405 25.24 -16.71 8.35
N TYR A 406 24.37 -15.71 8.30
CA TYR A 406 23.13 -15.72 7.52
C TYR A 406 23.19 -14.82 6.27
N SER A 407 24.38 -14.31 5.94
CA SER A 407 24.65 -13.55 4.70
C SER A 407 24.71 -14.47 3.49
N THR A 408 24.35 -13.97 2.29
CA THR A 408 24.39 -14.72 1.03
C THR A 408 25.63 -14.33 0.22
N ARG A 409 26.16 -15.25 -0.61
CA ARG A 409 27.28 -14.97 -1.53
C ARG A 409 27.45 -16.05 -2.59
N MET A 410 28.05 -15.69 -3.72
CA MET A 410 28.39 -16.63 -4.79
C MET A 410 29.20 -17.85 -4.29
N GLY A 411 28.82 -19.04 -4.76
CA GLY A 411 29.47 -20.31 -4.40
C GLY A 411 29.16 -20.82 -2.99
N HIS A 412 28.16 -20.25 -2.31
CA HIS A 412 27.71 -20.68 -0.99
C HIS A 412 26.19 -20.77 -0.93
N ARG A 413 25.68 -21.90 -0.45
CA ARG A 413 24.27 -22.04 -0.06
C ARG A 413 24.10 -21.72 1.41
N SER A 414 23.58 -20.53 1.69
CA SER A 414 23.18 -20.11 3.03
C SER A 414 21.88 -20.80 3.43
N ARG A 415 21.74 -21.20 4.71
CA ARG A 415 20.62 -22.00 5.20
C ARG A 415 19.99 -21.38 6.43
N ASP A 416 18.71 -21.69 6.63
CA ASP A 416 17.92 -21.29 7.79
C ASP A 416 17.96 -19.76 8.07
N ILE A 417 17.98 -18.95 7.00
CA ILE A 417 17.88 -17.50 7.07
C ILE A 417 16.45 -17.12 7.42
N CYS A 418 16.28 -16.26 8.41
CA CYS A 418 15.00 -15.70 8.82
C CYS A 418 15.10 -14.16 8.88
N PRO A 419 14.21 -13.41 8.20
CA PRO A 419 13.10 -13.89 7.37
C PRO A 419 13.48 -14.58 6.05
N SER A 420 12.51 -15.19 5.36
CA SER A 420 12.65 -15.54 3.94
C SER A 420 12.56 -14.31 3.04
N ALA A 421 12.81 -14.45 1.74
CA ALA A 421 12.62 -13.39 0.75
C ALA A 421 11.20 -12.79 0.79
N MET A 422 10.19 -13.57 1.17
CA MET A 422 8.81 -13.09 1.35
C MET A 422 8.66 -12.13 2.55
N GLY A 423 9.68 -12.05 3.40
CA GLY A 423 9.77 -11.23 4.61
C GLY A 423 8.92 -11.73 5.76
N PHE A 424 9.13 -11.19 6.96
CA PHE A 424 8.19 -11.35 8.09
C PHE A 424 6.97 -10.44 7.95
N HIS A 425 7.01 -9.47 7.04
CA HIS A 425 5.87 -8.70 6.60
C HIS A 425 6.01 -8.39 5.10
N ASN A 426 4.91 -8.29 4.35
CA ASN A 426 4.92 -8.04 2.90
C ASN A 426 3.98 -6.88 2.53
N GLN A 427 3.12 -7.05 1.51
CA GLN A 427 2.22 -6.00 1.04
C GLN A 427 1.06 -5.65 1.99
N GLY A 428 0.88 -6.35 3.10
CA GLY A 428 -0.25 -6.14 4.02
C GLY A 428 -0.42 -4.67 4.41
N MET A 429 -1.67 -4.20 4.47
CA MET A 429 -1.99 -2.89 5.05
C MET A 429 -2.52 -3.10 6.46
N ASP A 430 -1.66 -2.84 7.44
CA ASP A 430 -1.97 -2.98 8.86
C ASP A 430 -2.79 -1.79 9.40
N SER A 431 -3.17 -1.88 10.67
CA SER A 431 -3.99 -0.86 11.34
C SER A 431 -3.38 -0.40 12.66
N TYR A 432 -3.75 0.80 13.09
CA TYR A 432 -3.33 1.45 14.32
C TYR A 432 -4.53 2.01 15.08
N ASP A 433 -4.72 1.57 16.32
CA ASP A 433 -5.72 2.15 17.22
C ASP A 433 -5.07 3.28 18.05
N PRO A 434 -5.46 4.55 17.84
CA PRO A 434 -4.87 5.68 18.55
C PRO A 434 -5.26 5.76 20.03
N ASP A 435 -6.40 5.20 20.44
CA ASP A 435 -6.84 5.19 21.84
C ASP A 435 -5.99 4.22 22.66
N ARG A 436 -5.61 3.10 22.05
CA ARG A 436 -4.75 2.07 22.65
C ARG A 436 -3.26 2.31 22.42
N GLN A 437 -2.93 3.13 21.42
CA GLN A 437 -1.56 3.28 20.90
C GLN A 437 -0.94 1.92 20.51
N LEU A 438 -1.73 1.08 19.82
CA LEU A 438 -1.30 -0.25 19.37
C LEU A 438 -1.43 -0.38 17.86
N PHE A 439 -0.37 -0.89 17.24
CA PHE A 439 -0.36 -1.34 15.85
C PHE A 439 -0.71 -2.82 15.79
N PHE A 440 -1.66 -3.20 14.94
CA PHE A 440 -2.06 -4.59 14.74
C PHE A 440 -1.46 -5.13 13.45
N LEU A 441 -0.44 -5.96 13.58
CA LEU A 441 0.42 -6.37 12.48
C LEU A 441 0.04 -7.76 11.97
N GLY A 442 -0.24 -7.88 10.67
CA GLY A 442 -0.38 -9.14 9.97
C GLY A 442 0.97 -9.64 9.46
N LEU A 443 1.51 -10.68 10.10
CA LEU A 443 2.88 -11.13 9.88
C LEU A 443 2.96 -12.51 9.19
N ASN A 444 4.11 -12.73 8.56
CA ASN A 444 4.59 -14.01 8.06
C ASN A 444 5.60 -14.59 9.05
N HIS A 445 5.63 -15.92 9.17
CA HIS A 445 6.62 -16.68 9.93
C HIS A 445 7.33 -17.66 9.00
N LEU A 446 8.16 -17.14 8.09
CA LEU A 446 8.84 -17.89 7.04
C LEU A 446 10.35 -17.67 7.07
N CYS A 447 11.11 -18.74 6.80
CA CYS A 447 12.57 -18.73 6.67
C CYS A 447 12.98 -19.39 5.34
N MET A 448 14.26 -19.32 4.97
CA MET A 448 14.73 -19.82 3.68
C MET A 448 16.15 -20.38 3.68
N ASP A 449 16.42 -21.20 2.67
CA ASP A 449 17.76 -21.39 2.12
C ASP A 449 17.91 -20.58 0.83
N TRP A 450 19.12 -20.10 0.56
CA TRP A 450 19.42 -19.24 -0.59
C TRP A 450 20.78 -19.57 -1.21
N GLU A 451 20.83 -19.64 -2.54
CA GLU A 451 22.07 -19.82 -3.30
C GLU A 451 22.06 -18.94 -4.58
N PRO A 452 22.92 -17.92 -4.68
CA PRO A 452 22.98 -17.05 -5.84
C PRO A 452 23.76 -17.68 -7.01
N PHE A 453 23.45 -17.26 -8.24
CA PHE A 453 24.14 -17.67 -9.47
C PHE A 453 24.31 -16.50 -10.46
N MET A 454 25.31 -16.58 -11.34
CA MET A 454 25.58 -15.56 -12.35
C MET A 454 24.57 -15.62 -13.50
N LEU A 455 24.16 -14.47 -14.01
CA LEU A 455 23.28 -14.35 -15.17
C LEU A 455 23.53 -13.04 -15.94
N PRO A 456 23.30 -13.00 -17.26
CA PRO A 456 23.32 -11.75 -18.01
C PRO A 456 22.00 -10.97 -17.84
N TYR A 457 22.08 -9.63 -17.92
CA TYR A 457 20.89 -8.80 -18.09
C TYR A 457 20.43 -8.79 -19.55
N ARG A 458 19.12 -8.90 -19.77
CA ARG A 458 18.47 -8.68 -21.07
C ARG A 458 17.10 -8.04 -20.82
N ALA A 459 16.89 -6.84 -21.37
CA ALA A 459 15.62 -6.13 -21.22
C ALA A 459 14.41 -7.02 -21.62
N GLY A 460 13.36 -6.99 -20.82
CA GLY A 460 12.17 -7.82 -20.98
C GLY A 460 12.33 -9.28 -20.54
N GLN A 461 13.45 -9.65 -19.89
CA GLN A 461 13.67 -10.96 -19.30
C GLN A 461 13.92 -10.83 -17.79
N PHE A 462 13.65 -11.91 -17.04
CA PHE A 462 13.97 -11.97 -15.62
C PHE A 462 15.48 -11.86 -15.36
N PHE A 463 15.82 -11.09 -14.34
CA PHE A 463 17.17 -10.77 -13.87
C PHE A 463 17.29 -11.02 -12.36
N VAL A 464 16.89 -12.23 -11.93
CA VAL A 464 16.86 -12.64 -10.52
C VAL A 464 18.26 -13.10 -10.06
N GLY A 465 18.71 -14.30 -10.46
CA GLY A 465 20.05 -14.78 -10.12
C GLY A 465 20.17 -15.49 -8.76
N ALA A 466 19.12 -16.14 -8.26
CA ALA A 466 19.19 -16.98 -7.07
C ALA A 466 18.19 -18.15 -7.10
N ASN A 467 18.56 -19.24 -6.44
CA ASN A 467 17.65 -20.33 -6.08
C ASN A 467 17.25 -20.18 -4.60
N VAL A 468 15.96 -20.32 -4.31
CA VAL A 468 15.39 -20.11 -2.98
C VAL A 468 14.50 -21.29 -2.59
N TRP A 469 14.62 -21.74 -1.33
CA TRP A 469 13.74 -22.73 -0.74
C TRP A 469 13.15 -22.16 0.55
N SER A 470 11.87 -21.81 0.54
CA SER A 470 11.21 -21.25 1.71
C SER A 470 10.41 -22.30 2.48
N TYR A 471 10.26 -22.09 3.79
CA TYR A 471 9.54 -22.99 4.69
C TYR A 471 9.05 -22.26 5.95
N PRO A 472 8.05 -22.81 6.68
CA PRO A 472 7.64 -22.27 7.97
C PRO A 472 8.82 -22.11 8.94
N GLY A 473 8.87 -20.98 9.64
CA GLY A 473 9.91 -20.68 10.61
C GLY A 473 9.80 -21.53 11.89
N PRO A 474 10.71 -21.33 12.86
CA PRO A 474 10.90 -22.26 13.99
C PRO A 474 9.72 -22.43 14.95
N LYS A 475 8.75 -21.49 14.97
CA LYS A 475 7.54 -21.54 15.80
C LYS A 475 6.38 -22.27 15.11
N GLY A 476 6.50 -22.57 13.82
CA GLY A 476 5.54 -23.33 13.03
C GLY A 476 5.85 -24.83 12.96
N ASP A 477 5.10 -25.56 12.13
CA ASP A 477 5.36 -26.96 11.84
C ASP A 477 5.95 -27.09 10.43
N ARG A 478 7.29 -27.06 10.36
CA ARG A 478 8.05 -27.18 9.11
C ARG A 478 7.81 -28.51 8.39
N GLN A 479 7.55 -29.61 9.11
CA GLN A 479 7.30 -30.92 8.48
C GLN A 479 5.95 -30.96 7.79
N GLN A 480 4.94 -30.30 8.37
CA GLN A 480 3.61 -30.22 7.80
C GLN A 480 3.41 -29.01 6.87
N GLY A 481 4.38 -28.12 6.72
CA GLY A 481 4.26 -26.94 5.84
C GLY A 481 3.21 -25.93 6.33
N ILE A 482 2.97 -25.84 7.64
CA ILE A 482 1.98 -24.94 8.25
C ILE A 482 2.59 -24.18 9.44
N GLY A 483 1.84 -23.19 9.95
CA GLY A 483 2.29 -22.30 11.03
C GLY A 483 3.16 -21.16 10.51
N SER A 484 2.84 -20.62 9.32
CA SER A 484 3.61 -19.57 8.65
C SER A 484 3.06 -18.16 8.82
N GLY A 485 2.14 -17.92 9.75
CA GLY A 485 1.58 -16.58 10.01
C GLY A 485 1.45 -16.25 11.49
N GLN A 486 1.41 -14.96 11.80
CA GLN A 486 1.18 -14.43 13.14
C GLN A 486 0.35 -13.14 13.04
N ILE A 487 -0.52 -12.88 14.01
CA ILE A 487 -1.05 -11.54 14.27
C ILE A 487 -0.55 -11.07 15.62
N LYS A 488 -0.01 -9.83 15.67
CA LYS A 488 0.56 -9.26 16.90
C LYS A 488 0.05 -7.84 17.11
N ALA A 489 -0.04 -7.41 18.37
CA ALA A 489 -0.29 -6.02 18.75
C ALA A 489 0.99 -5.40 19.33
N TYR A 490 1.48 -4.31 18.74
CA TYR A 490 2.77 -3.70 19.05
C TYR A 490 2.63 -2.25 19.49
N ASN A 491 3.38 -1.84 20.52
CA ASN A 491 3.50 -0.44 20.91
C ASN A 491 4.87 0.12 20.48
N ALA A 492 4.87 1.14 19.62
CA ALA A 492 6.07 1.72 19.03
C ALA A 492 6.96 2.50 20.00
N ILE A 493 6.41 2.94 21.13
CA ILE A 493 7.16 3.71 22.14
C ILE A 493 7.87 2.77 23.12
N THR A 494 7.18 1.75 23.61
CA THR A 494 7.79 0.79 24.56
C THR A 494 8.64 -0.25 23.84
N GLY A 495 8.28 -0.62 22.61
CA GLY A 495 8.87 -1.73 21.85
C GLY A 495 8.28 -3.09 22.21
N GLU A 496 7.15 -3.13 22.93
CA GLU A 496 6.57 -4.35 23.47
C GLU A 496 5.37 -4.85 22.65
N PHE A 497 5.21 -6.18 22.59
CA PHE A 497 4.01 -6.82 22.06
C PHE A 497 2.99 -7.05 23.17
N ALA A 498 1.81 -6.45 23.06
CA ALA A 498 0.73 -6.63 24.03
C ALA A 498 0.16 -8.07 23.98
N TRP A 499 0.11 -8.66 22.78
CA TRP A 499 -0.26 -10.05 22.56
C TRP A 499 0.22 -10.54 21.19
N GLU A 500 0.32 -11.87 21.05
CA GLU A 500 0.72 -12.55 19.82
C GLU A 500 -0.13 -13.82 19.61
N LYS A 501 -0.56 -14.09 18.38
CA LYS A 501 -1.33 -15.31 18.04
C LYS A 501 -0.82 -15.91 16.72
N MET A 502 -0.51 -17.21 16.71
CA MET A 502 -0.13 -17.94 15.50
C MET A 502 -1.33 -18.18 14.57
N GLU A 503 -1.06 -18.21 13.27
CA GLU A 503 -1.98 -18.58 12.21
C GLU A 503 -1.39 -19.70 11.33
N LYS A 504 -2.26 -20.49 10.72
CA LYS A 504 -1.84 -21.64 9.90
C LYS A 504 -1.00 -21.20 8.71
N PHE A 505 -1.41 -20.13 8.05
CA PHE A 505 -0.70 -19.53 6.93
C PHE A 505 -0.45 -18.05 7.21
N SER A 506 0.52 -17.48 6.53
CA SER A 506 0.85 -16.06 6.54
C SER A 506 -0.39 -15.15 6.47
N ILE A 507 -0.40 -14.07 7.26
CA ILE A 507 -1.47 -13.06 7.22
C ILE A 507 -1.09 -12.02 6.17
N TRP A 508 -1.43 -12.32 4.91
CA TRP A 508 -0.93 -11.56 3.75
C TRP A 508 -1.64 -10.23 3.51
N GLY A 509 -2.93 -10.17 3.87
CA GLY A 509 -3.83 -9.07 3.48
C GLY A 509 -3.77 -7.82 4.34
N GLY A 510 -3.14 -7.86 5.51
CA GLY A 510 -3.19 -6.78 6.51
C GLY A 510 -4.42 -6.85 7.43
N THR A 511 -4.65 -5.79 8.19
CA THR A 511 -5.64 -5.72 9.28
C THR A 511 -6.41 -4.41 9.27
N MET A 512 -7.64 -4.39 9.76
CA MET A 512 -8.45 -3.17 10.00
C MET A 512 -8.91 -3.15 11.45
N ALA A 513 -8.74 -2.02 12.14
CA ALA A 513 -9.18 -1.85 13.53
C ALA A 513 -10.41 -0.92 13.63
N THR A 514 -11.25 -1.12 14.64
CA THR A 514 -12.40 -0.26 14.91
C THR A 514 -12.49 0.14 16.39
N ALA A 515 -13.09 1.31 16.66
CA ALA A 515 -13.40 1.78 18.01
C ALA A 515 -14.35 0.84 18.78
N GLY A 516 -15.03 -0.08 18.09
CA GLY A 516 -15.75 -1.21 18.69
C GLY A 516 -14.86 -2.21 19.44
N GLY A 517 -13.53 -2.01 19.45
CA GLY A 517 -12.56 -2.86 20.13
C GLY A 517 -12.27 -4.15 19.38
N LEU A 518 -12.31 -4.10 18.05
CA LEU A 518 -12.13 -5.25 17.16
C LEU A 518 -10.99 -5.02 16.18
N VAL A 519 -10.29 -6.11 15.85
CA VAL A 519 -9.32 -6.19 14.76
C VAL A 519 -9.78 -7.24 13.76
N PHE A 520 -10.09 -6.80 12.55
CA PHE A 520 -10.49 -7.65 11.42
C PHE A 520 -9.29 -7.96 10.51
N TYR A 521 -9.23 -9.18 9.98
CA TYR A 521 -8.22 -9.58 8.99
C TYR A 521 -8.66 -10.80 8.20
N GLY A 522 -8.12 -10.94 6.98
CA GLY A 522 -8.31 -12.10 6.10
C GLY A 522 -7.19 -13.13 6.25
N THR A 523 -7.48 -14.40 5.95
CA THR A 523 -6.50 -15.49 5.94
C THR A 523 -6.44 -16.21 4.59
N LEU A 524 -5.28 -16.78 4.27
CA LEU A 524 -5.04 -17.50 3.01
C LEU A 524 -5.92 -18.75 2.85
N ASP A 525 -6.33 -19.40 3.94
CA ASP A 525 -7.31 -20.51 3.93
C ASP A 525 -8.77 -20.03 3.82
N GLY A 526 -8.97 -18.73 3.58
CA GLY A 526 -10.25 -18.13 3.22
C GLY A 526 -11.17 -17.98 4.41
N PHE A 527 -10.67 -17.40 5.50
CA PHE A 527 -11.51 -16.83 6.55
C PHE A 527 -11.33 -15.32 6.59
N ILE A 528 -12.40 -14.60 6.93
CA ILE A 528 -12.30 -13.33 7.63
C ILE A 528 -12.49 -13.62 9.13
N LYS A 529 -11.69 -12.98 9.98
CA LYS A 529 -11.69 -13.17 11.42
C LYS A 529 -11.78 -11.82 12.12
N ALA A 530 -12.37 -11.80 13.32
CA ALA A 530 -12.36 -10.66 14.23
C ALA A 530 -11.77 -11.09 15.57
N ARG A 531 -10.78 -10.34 16.06
CA ARG A 531 -10.18 -10.53 17.38
C ARG A 531 -10.45 -9.33 18.29
N ASP A 532 -10.45 -9.57 19.59
CA ASP A 532 -10.45 -8.52 20.60
C ASP A 532 -9.14 -7.71 20.53
N SER A 533 -9.23 -6.38 20.44
CA SER A 533 -8.06 -5.49 20.35
C SER A 533 -7.12 -5.54 21.56
N ASP A 534 -7.63 -5.85 22.76
CA ASP A 534 -6.88 -5.78 24.02
C ASP A 534 -6.08 -7.06 24.31
N ASN A 535 -6.56 -8.23 23.88
CA ASN A 535 -5.95 -9.53 24.23
C ASN A 535 -5.78 -10.52 23.05
N GLY A 536 -6.28 -10.15 21.87
CA GLY A 536 -6.17 -10.94 20.65
C GLY A 536 -7.06 -12.20 20.61
N ASP A 537 -8.04 -12.34 21.50
CA ASP A 537 -8.92 -13.51 21.51
C ASP A 537 -9.83 -13.53 20.29
N LEU A 538 -10.02 -14.71 19.71
CA LEU A 538 -10.83 -14.89 18.50
C LEU A 538 -12.31 -14.84 18.87
N LEU A 539 -13.01 -13.80 18.44
CA LEU A 539 -14.42 -13.58 18.76
C LEU A 539 -15.36 -14.05 17.65
N TRP A 540 -14.92 -13.97 16.40
CA TRP A 540 -15.73 -14.34 15.25
C TRP A 540 -14.86 -14.77 14.06
N LYS A 541 -15.41 -15.66 13.22
CA LYS A 541 -14.84 -15.99 11.90
C LYS A 541 -15.93 -16.43 10.92
N PHE A 542 -15.69 -16.21 9.63
CA PHE A 542 -16.55 -16.68 8.54
C PHE A 542 -15.72 -17.23 7.38
N LYS A 543 -16.15 -18.36 6.79
CA LYS A 543 -15.46 -19.00 5.65
C LYS A 543 -15.86 -18.29 4.36
N LEU A 544 -14.91 -17.59 3.76
CA LEU A 544 -15.00 -16.97 2.45
C LEU A 544 -14.90 -18.01 1.32
N PRO A 545 -15.37 -17.70 0.10
CA PRO A 545 -15.25 -18.60 -1.05
C PRO A 545 -13.81 -18.95 -1.43
N SER A 546 -12.86 -18.04 -1.21
CA SER A 546 -11.42 -18.21 -1.48
C SER A 546 -10.59 -17.54 -0.38
N GLY A 547 -9.26 -17.70 -0.43
CA GLY A 547 -8.31 -17.01 0.44
C GLY A 547 -8.40 -15.49 0.26
N ALA A 548 -8.09 -14.74 1.32
CA ALA A 548 -8.07 -13.28 1.28
C ALA A 548 -6.62 -12.78 1.33
N ILE A 549 -6.25 -11.96 0.33
CA ILE A 549 -4.94 -11.29 0.24
C ILE A 549 -5.06 -9.77 0.19
N GLY A 550 -6.28 -9.23 0.22
CA GLY A 550 -6.57 -7.81 0.42
C GLY A 550 -6.93 -7.50 1.87
N HIS A 551 -7.03 -6.22 2.19
CA HIS A 551 -7.36 -5.75 3.54
C HIS A 551 -8.88 -5.58 3.72
N PRO A 552 -9.44 -5.79 4.93
CA PRO A 552 -10.85 -5.48 5.21
C PRO A 552 -11.09 -3.97 5.21
N MET A 553 -12.31 -3.54 4.90
CA MET A 553 -12.73 -2.14 5.03
C MET A 553 -14.13 -2.06 5.68
N THR A 554 -14.53 -0.88 6.17
CA THR A 554 -15.86 -0.67 6.77
C THR A 554 -16.48 0.64 6.35
N TYR A 555 -17.81 0.69 6.29
CA TYR A 555 -18.58 1.89 5.94
C TYR A 555 -19.98 1.82 6.55
N THR A 556 -20.60 2.98 6.76
CA THR A 556 -22.03 3.07 7.09
C THR A 556 -22.86 3.40 5.85
N HIS A 557 -23.96 2.68 5.63
CA HIS A 557 -24.97 3.06 4.65
C HIS A 557 -26.36 2.98 5.29
N LYS A 558 -27.15 4.06 5.19
CA LYS A 558 -28.49 4.19 5.80
C LYS A 558 -28.55 3.74 7.28
N GLY A 559 -27.54 4.13 8.06
CA GLY A 559 -27.44 3.84 9.49
C GLY A 559 -27.03 2.41 9.86
N THR A 560 -26.70 1.56 8.88
CA THR A 560 -26.14 0.23 9.11
C THR A 560 -24.65 0.24 8.79
N GLN A 561 -23.83 -0.23 9.73
CA GLN A 561 -22.40 -0.46 9.52
C GLN A 561 -22.21 -1.78 8.77
N TYR A 562 -21.36 -1.73 7.75
CA TYR A 562 -20.94 -2.87 6.95
C TYR A 562 -19.44 -3.08 7.06
N VAL A 563 -19.00 -4.34 7.04
CA VAL A 563 -17.58 -4.72 6.87
C VAL A 563 -17.47 -5.47 5.56
N ALA A 564 -16.52 -5.09 4.70
CA ALA A 564 -16.31 -5.73 3.41
C ALA A 564 -14.88 -6.24 3.25
N ILE A 565 -14.70 -7.32 2.51
CA ILE A 565 -13.39 -7.88 2.20
C ILE A 565 -13.40 -8.57 0.83
N ASN A 566 -12.31 -8.40 0.08
CA ASN A 566 -12.09 -9.14 -1.15
C ASN A 566 -11.76 -10.61 -0.85
N TYR A 567 -12.22 -11.53 -1.69
CA TYR A 567 -11.79 -12.92 -1.71
C TYR A 567 -11.25 -13.27 -3.10
N GLY A 568 -10.22 -14.10 -3.12
CA GLY A 568 -9.49 -14.49 -4.34
C GLY A 568 -8.03 -14.67 -4.01
N VAL A 569 -7.64 -15.90 -3.68
CA VAL A 569 -6.27 -16.24 -3.33
C VAL A 569 -5.36 -16.11 -4.55
N GLY A 570 -4.16 -15.57 -4.32
CA GLY A 570 -3.17 -15.30 -5.36
C GLY A 570 -1.98 -14.58 -4.74
N GLY A 571 -1.34 -13.70 -5.51
CA GLY A 571 -0.08 -13.08 -5.10
C GLY A 571 1.02 -14.13 -4.94
N TRP A 572 2.14 -13.74 -4.33
CA TRP A 572 3.29 -14.64 -4.17
C TRP A 572 2.99 -15.94 -3.38
N PRO A 573 2.21 -15.96 -2.28
CA PRO A 573 1.95 -17.19 -1.52
C PRO A 573 1.25 -18.29 -2.29
N ALA A 574 0.51 -17.95 -3.34
CA ALA A 574 -0.36 -18.89 -4.04
C ALA A 574 0.03 -19.14 -5.49
N VAL A 575 1.23 -18.74 -5.93
CA VAL A 575 1.70 -18.98 -7.31
C VAL A 575 1.70 -20.47 -7.69
N GLY A 576 1.92 -21.37 -6.72
CA GLY A 576 1.78 -22.82 -6.95
C GLY A 576 0.37 -23.23 -7.35
N LEU A 577 -0.63 -22.67 -6.67
CA LEU A 577 -2.05 -22.92 -6.92
C LEU A 577 -2.52 -22.24 -8.22
N VAL A 578 -2.10 -20.99 -8.46
CA VAL A 578 -2.56 -20.18 -9.60
C VAL A 578 -1.98 -20.69 -10.92
N PHE A 579 -0.72 -21.13 -10.93
CA PHE A 579 0.01 -21.51 -12.15
C PHE A 579 0.31 -23.01 -12.26
N ASP A 580 -0.29 -23.85 -11.41
CA ASP A 580 -0.10 -25.30 -11.37
C ASP A 580 1.38 -25.72 -11.26
N LEU A 581 2.11 -25.02 -10.37
CA LEU A 581 3.52 -25.30 -10.12
C LEU A 581 3.66 -26.29 -8.97
N ASN A 582 4.47 -27.33 -9.20
CA ASN A 582 4.65 -28.43 -8.25
C ASN A 582 6.11 -28.58 -7.75
N ASP A 583 7.09 -27.97 -8.44
CA ASP A 583 8.48 -27.95 -7.97
C ASP A 583 8.58 -27.04 -6.73
N PRO A 584 9.03 -27.54 -5.56
CA PRO A 584 9.11 -26.74 -4.33
C PRO A 584 10.00 -25.49 -4.42
N SER A 585 10.96 -25.47 -5.35
CA SER A 585 11.84 -24.32 -5.60
C SER A 585 11.26 -23.32 -6.62
N ALA A 586 10.24 -23.71 -7.39
CA ALA A 586 9.56 -22.81 -8.32
C ALA A 586 8.81 -21.71 -7.58
N GLY A 587 8.44 -20.66 -8.32
CA GLY A 587 7.80 -19.47 -7.73
C GLY A 587 8.69 -18.79 -6.69
N LEU A 588 10.02 -18.81 -6.91
CA LEU A 588 11.02 -18.22 -6.01
C LEU A 588 10.92 -18.80 -4.58
N GLY A 589 10.70 -20.12 -4.48
CA GLY A 589 10.60 -20.86 -3.22
C GLY A 589 9.24 -20.83 -2.52
N ALA A 590 8.25 -20.07 -3.02
CA ALA A 590 6.92 -19.99 -2.41
C ALA A 590 6.11 -21.29 -2.56
N VAL A 591 6.31 -22.04 -3.65
CA VAL A 591 5.59 -23.31 -3.90
C VAL A 591 5.85 -24.32 -2.78
N GLY A 592 7.09 -24.43 -2.32
CA GLY A 592 7.45 -25.28 -1.18
C GLY A 592 6.85 -24.80 0.15
N ALA A 593 6.90 -23.50 0.42
CA ALA A 593 6.41 -22.89 1.66
C ALA A 593 4.88 -23.03 1.84
N PHE A 594 4.13 -23.07 0.75
CA PHE A 594 2.66 -23.09 0.74
C PHE A 594 2.08 -24.34 0.05
N SER A 595 2.83 -25.45 0.08
CA SER A 595 2.43 -26.72 -0.55
C SER A 595 1.07 -27.26 -0.06
N GLU A 596 0.69 -26.95 1.17
CA GLU A 596 -0.60 -27.37 1.75
C GLU A 596 -1.76 -26.41 1.48
N LEU A 597 -1.52 -25.21 0.92
CA LEU A 597 -2.54 -24.17 0.75
C LEU A 597 -3.72 -24.64 -0.12
N ALA A 598 -3.44 -25.38 -1.19
CA ALA A 598 -4.45 -25.89 -2.13
C ALA A 598 -5.45 -26.88 -1.50
N ARG A 599 -5.15 -27.44 -0.32
CA ARG A 599 -6.09 -28.29 0.43
C ARG A 599 -7.17 -27.51 1.15
N TYR A 600 -6.98 -26.21 1.35
CA TYR A 600 -7.88 -25.37 2.14
C TYR A 600 -8.64 -24.34 1.30
N THR A 601 -8.15 -24.04 0.10
CA THR A 601 -8.73 -23.00 -0.76
C THR A 601 -8.48 -23.29 -2.23
N GLN A 602 -9.23 -22.61 -3.09
CA GLN A 602 -9.07 -22.58 -4.55
C GLN A 602 -9.14 -21.13 -5.01
N MET A 603 -8.79 -20.86 -6.28
CA MET A 603 -8.97 -19.52 -6.85
C MET A 603 -10.44 -19.07 -6.75
N GLY A 604 -10.62 -17.76 -6.67
CA GLY A 604 -11.91 -17.10 -6.74
C GLY A 604 -11.70 -15.63 -7.06
N GLY A 605 -12.79 -14.86 -7.07
CA GLY A 605 -12.71 -13.42 -7.24
C GLY A 605 -14.02 -12.74 -6.91
N GLY A 606 -13.99 -11.82 -5.96
CA GLY A 606 -15.16 -11.07 -5.56
C GLY A 606 -15.01 -10.37 -4.23
N LEU A 607 -16.11 -9.77 -3.82
CA LEU A 607 -16.30 -9.05 -2.58
C LEU A 607 -17.35 -9.76 -1.73
N MET A 608 -17.08 -9.90 -0.43
CA MET A 608 -18.07 -10.30 0.56
C MET A 608 -18.34 -9.14 1.51
N VAL A 609 -19.61 -8.85 1.77
CA VAL A 609 -20.05 -7.76 2.65
C VAL A 609 -20.86 -8.32 3.81
N PHE A 610 -20.58 -7.83 5.01
CA PHE A 610 -21.12 -8.32 6.27
C PHE A 610 -21.80 -7.19 7.06
N SER A 611 -22.82 -7.53 7.83
CA SER A 611 -23.48 -6.64 8.79
C SER A 611 -24.10 -7.46 9.93
N LEU A 612 -24.55 -6.79 10.99
CA LEU A 612 -25.26 -7.46 12.08
C LEU A 612 -26.54 -8.11 11.55
N ASP A 613 -26.76 -9.37 11.90
CA ASP A 613 -27.90 -10.19 11.48
C ASP A 613 -28.06 -10.31 9.94
N GLY A 614 -27.05 -9.94 9.16
CA GLY A 614 -27.09 -9.97 7.69
C GLY A 614 -28.02 -8.92 7.09
N ARG A 615 -28.30 -7.82 7.81
CA ARG A 615 -29.13 -6.72 7.31
C ARG A 615 -28.56 -6.14 6.00
N SER A 616 -29.37 -6.08 4.96
CA SER A 616 -29.00 -5.63 3.62
C SER A 616 -30.08 -4.74 2.99
N PRO A 617 -29.79 -4.07 1.86
CA PRO A 617 -30.81 -3.34 1.11
C PRO A 617 -32.03 -4.23 0.73
N TYR A 618 -31.82 -5.52 0.51
CA TYR A 618 -32.85 -6.50 0.11
C TYR A 618 -33.68 -7.05 1.28
N ASN A 619 -33.60 -6.46 2.48
CA ASN A 619 -34.62 -6.69 3.50
C ASN A 619 -36.00 -6.24 3.03
N ASP A 620 -36.06 -5.25 2.12
CA ASP A 620 -37.21 -5.03 1.26
C ASP A 620 -37.10 -5.93 0.03
N LEU A 621 -37.94 -6.96 -0.03
CA LEU A 621 -37.92 -7.95 -1.11
C LEU A 621 -38.44 -7.40 -2.46
N SER A 622 -39.06 -6.21 -2.47
CA SER A 622 -39.51 -5.58 -3.72
C SER A 622 -38.40 -4.80 -4.42
N LEU A 623 -37.32 -4.47 -3.71
CA LEU A 623 -36.21 -3.69 -4.24
C LEU A 623 -35.48 -4.47 -5.35
N GLY A 624 -35.41 -3.86 -6.55
CA GLY A 624 -34.70 -4.41 -7.70
C GLY A 624 -35.50 -5.40 -8.54
N GLU A 625 -36.70 -5.77 -8.10
CA GLU A 625 -37.60 -6.63 -8.86
C GLU A 625 -38.27 -5.89 -10.03
N TYR A 626 -38.65 -6.63 -11.07
CA TYR A 626 -39.33 -6.08 -12.23
C TYR A 626 -40.80 -5.76 -11.91
N GLU A 627 -41.18 -4.48 -12.01
CA GLU A 627 -42.58 -4.04 -11.91
C GLU A 627 -43.16 -3.77 -13.32
N MET A 628 -44.37 -4.27 -13.57
CA MET A 628 -45.10 -4.14 -14.84
C MET A 628 -45.93 -2.87 -14.98
#